data_AF-A0A2N5H8V9-F1
#
_entry.id   AF-A0A2N5H8V9-F1
#
_cell.length_a   1.000
_cell.length_b   1.000
_cell.length_c   1.000
_cell.angle_alpha   90.00
_cell.angle_beta   90.00
_cell.angle_gamma   90.00
#
_symmetry.space_group_name_H-M   'P 1'
#
loop_
_entity.id
_entity.type
_entity.pdbx_description
1 polymer ?
#
loop_
_entity_poly.entity_id
_entity_poly.type
_entity_poly.pdbx_seq_one_letter_code
_entity_poly.pdbx_strand_id
1 'polypeptide(L)'
;MPNGSHRFSGENQEINDLALMFQINYQAVSDYKSKIIKQIREGHEVPEEFLFMTFDEVEIQFTKLLREIENSFCLNLIASIEARFRMDYIVRATDRLRDQLSREFRNIYREYEEKVGLEELILEKWKIHYPEIKSYISAYIGALKYRHWLAHGRYWKPKLGRNYDAISVFPICEGVIENVSFCV
;
A
#
# COMPACT_ATOMS: atom_id res chain seq x y z
N MET A 1 -3.15 5.20 -33.27
CA MET A 1 -3.71 6.09 -32.25
C MET A 1 -4.65 5.24 -31.41
N PRO A 2 -4.31 4.86 -30.17
CA PRO A 2 -5.24 4.16 -29.30
C PRO A 2 -6.44 5.08 -29.02
N ASN A 3 -7.65 4.53 -29.13
CA ASN A 3 -8.90 5.26 -29.01
C ASN A 3 -9.26 5.45 -27.53
N GLY A 4 -9.33 6.71 -27.08
CA GLY A 4 -10.09 7.13 -25.90
C GLY A 4 -9.32 7.06 -24.58
N SER A 5 -8.93 8.23 -24.06
CA SER A 5 -8.31 8.41 -22.75
C SER A 5 -9.11 7.70 -21.66
N HIS A 6 -8.55 6.65 -21.05
CA HIS A 6 -9.11 6.09 -19.83
C HIS A 6 -9.32 7.22 -18.81
N ARG A 7 -10.44 7.22 -18.08
CA ARG A 7 -10.73 8.24 -17.05
C ARG A 7 -9.98 7.95 -15.76
N PHE A 8 -8.65 7.81 -15.85
CA PHE A 8 -7.80 7.74 -14.66
C PHE A 8 -7.64 9.15 -14.08
N SER A 9 -7.52 9.27 -12.75
CA SER A 9 -7.40 10.58 -12.09
C SER A 9 -6.06 11.27 -12.40
N GLY A 10 -5.02 10.50 -12.73
CA GLY A 10 -3.65 11.00 -12.84
C GLY A 10 -2.97 11.25 -11.48
N GLU A 11 -3.68 11.06 -10.37
CA GLU A 11 -3.19 11.23 -8.99
C GLU A 11 -2.68 9.90 -8.41
N ASN A 12 -2.05 9.07 -9.25
CA ASN A 12 -1.53 7.78 -8.84
C ASN A 12 -0.32 7.97 -7.91
N GLN A 13 -0.27 7.20 -6.84
CA GLN A 13 0.82 7.28 -5.87
C GLN A 13 1.97 6.35 -6.28
N GLU A 14 3.18 6.91 -6.34
CA GLU A 14 4.41 6.15 -6.58
C GLU A 14 4.99 5.61 -5.27
N ILE A 15 5.53 4.38 -5.30
CA ILE A 15 6.05 3.73 -4.09
C ILE A 15 7.23 4.50 -3.47
N ASN A 16 8.05 5.15 -4.31
CA ASN A 16 9.20 5.94 -3.87
C ASN A 16 8.76 7.24 -3.18
N ASP A 17 7.73 7.90 -3.70
CA ASP A 17 7.16 9.09 -3.07
C ASP A 17 6.51 8.75 -1.73
N LEU A 18 5.79 7.62 -1.68
CA LEU A 18 5.22 7.09 -0.43
C LEU A 18 6.32 6.78 0.60
N ALA A 19 7.42 6.17 0.17
CA ALA A 19 8.55 5.86 1.06
C ALA A 19 9.24 7.13 1.58
N LEU A 20 9.43 8.12 0.71
CA LEU A 20 9.98 9.42 1.11
C LEU A 20 9.07 10.11 2.13
N MET A 21 7.76 10.16 1.87
CA MET A 21 6.79 10.71 2.83
C MET A 21 6.78 9.97 4.16
N PHE A 22 6.85 8.63 4.14
CA PHE A 22 6.96 7.83 5.35
C PHE A 22 8.23 8.19 6.15
N GLN A 23 9.39 8.25 5.49
CA GLN A 23 10.65 8.60 6.12
C GLN A 23 10.60 9.99 6.77
N ILE A 24 10.10 11.00 6.03
CA ILE A 24 9.98 12.38 6.53
C ILE A 24 9.05 12.42 7.75
N ASN A 25 7.87 11.83 7.66
CA ASN A 25 6.88 11.86 8.73
C ASN A 25 7.37 11.09 9.98
N TYR A 26 7.95 9.91 9.78
CA TYR A 26 8.48 9.10 10.86
C TYR A 26 9.62 9.82 11.59
N GLN A 27 10.55 10.43 10.84
CA GLN A 27 11.66 11.17 11.41
C GLN A 27 11.16 12.42 12.15
N ALA A 28 10.27 13.21 11.55
CA ALA A 28 9.72 14.41 12.18
C ALA A 28 9.04 14.11 13.53
N VAL A 29 8.25 13.04 13.59
CA VAL A 29 7.59 12.63 14.84
C VAL A 29 8.59 12.06 15.85
N SER A 30 9.62 11.34 15.40
CA SER A 30 10.68 10.83 16.27
C SER A 30 11.55 11.95 16.86
N ASP A 31 11.85 12.98 16.08
CA ASP A 31 12.57 14.17 16.52
C ASP A 31 11.72 14.97 17.50
N TYR A 32 10.42 15.13 17.22
CA TYR A 32 9.50 15.80 18.13
C TYR A 32 9.40 15.07 19.47
N LYS A 33 9.24 13.74 19.45
CA LYS A 33 9.31 12.89 20.65
C LYS A 33 10.57 13.17 21.46
N SER A 34 11.73 13.14 20.80
CA SER A 34 13.03 13.34 21.45
C SER A 34 13.14 14.73 22.09
N LYS A 35 12.61 15.75 21.40
CA LYS A 35 12.52 17.12 21.91
C LYS A 35 11.63 17.20 23.16
N ILE A 36 10.42 16.64 23.13
CA ILE A 36 9.49 16.67 24.28
C ILE A 36 10.11 15.96 25.48
N ILE A 37 10.66 14.76 25.29
CA ILE A 37 11.30 14.01 26.38
C ILE A 37 12.45 14.82 26.99
N LYS A 38 13.28 15.47 26.16
CA LYS A 38 14.36 16.33 26.64
C LYS A 38 13.81 17.50 27.46
N GLN A 39 12.76 18.18 26.99
CA GLN A 39 12.15 19.30 27.70
C GLN A 39 11.60 18.89 29.07
N ILE A 40 10.91 17.75 29.16
CA ILE A 40 10.41 17.22 30.43
C ILE A 40 11.58 16.89 31.39
N ARG A 41 12.68 16.29 30.88
CA ARG A 41 13.87 15.99 31.70
C ARG A 41 14.54 17.22 32.27
N GLU A 42 14.61 18.28 31.48
CA GLU A 42 15.28 19.53 31.84
C GLU A 42 14.36 20.47 32.64
N GLY A 43 13.08 20.12 32.84
CA GLY A 43 12.10 20.99 33.49
C GLY A 43 11.77 22.23 32.66
N HIS A 44 11.94 22.16 31.34
CA HIS A 44 11.57 23.21 30.40
C HIS A 44 10.07 23.18 30.10
N GLU A 45 9.57 24.30 29.58
CA GLU A 45 8.19 24.39 29.09
C GLU A 45 7.93 23.37 27.97
N VAL A 46 6.79 22.68 28.09
CA VAL A 46 6.29 21.73 27.10
C VAL A 46 4.94 22.20 26.57
N PRO A 47 4.55 21.79 25.35
CA PRO A 47 3.21 22.02 24.83
C PRO A 47 2.11 21.52 25.77
N GLU A 48 0.95 22.16 25.72
CA GLU A 48 -0.17 21.93 26.64
C GLU A 48 -0.61 20.46 26.67
N GLU A 49 -0.59 19.79 25.52
CA GLU A 49 -0.99 18.39 25.39
C GLU A 49 -0.07 17.40 26.13
N PHE A 50 1.11 17.84 26.57
CA PHE A 50 2.08 17.04 27.34
C PHE A 50 2.22 17.50 28.80
N LEU A 51 1.47 18.52 29.23
CA LEU A 51 1.50 18.94 30.62
C LEU A 51 1.05 17.80 31.54
N PHE A 52 1.76 17.63 32.65
CA PHE A 52 1.53 16.59 33.65
C PHE A 52 1.75 15.14 33.17
N MET A 53 2.17 14.93 31.92
CA MET A 53 2.55 13.61 31.45
C MET A 53 3.92 13.20 32.01
N THR A 54 4.02 11.94 32.37
CA THR A 54 5.28 11.27 32.68
C THR A 54 6.04 10.91 31.40
N PHE A 55 7.34 10.59 31.53
CA PHE A 55 8.14 10.10 30.41
C PHE A 55 7.54 8.88 29.73
N ASP A 56 7.04 7.92 30.51
CA ASP A 56 6.49 6.68 30.00
C ASP A 56 5.19 6.92 29.23
N GLU A 57 4.35 7.87 29.67
CA GLU A 57 3.12 8.21 28.96
C GLU A 57 3.41 8.89 27.62
N VAL A 58 4.40 9.79 27.57
CA VAL A 58 4.88 10.40 26.32
C VAL A 58 5.45 9.35 25.38
N GLU A 59 6.30 8.45 25.89
CA GLU A 59 6.85 7.33 25.13
C GLU A 59 5.77 6.44 24.51
N ILE A 60 4.76 6.07 25.30
CA ILE A 60 3.62 5.27 24.83
C ILE A 60 2.82 6.02 23.76
N GLN A 61 2.55 7.31 23.96
CA GLN A 61 1.79 8.11 23.01
C GLN A 61 2.51 8.21 21.67
N PHE A 62 3.79 8.56 21.66
CA PHE A 62 4.57 8.65 20.42
C PHE A 62 4.77 7.29 19.74
N THR A 63 4.92 6.21 20.52
CA THR A 63 4.97 4.85 19.96
C THR A 63 3.68 4.50 19.20
N LYS A 64 2.51 4.87 19.74
CA LYS A 64 1.23 4.71 19.04
C LYS A 64 1.17 5.55 17.76
N LEU A 65 1.60 6.81 17.81
CA LEU A 65 1.61 7.68 16.63
C LEU A 65 2.51 7.15 15.51
N LEU A 66 3.74 6.73 15.85
CA LEU A 66 4.67 6.14 14.88
C LEU A 66 4.11 4.85 14.27
N ARG A 67 3.42 4.03 15.07
CA ARG A 67 2.76 2.82 14.56
C ARG A 67 1.60 3.14 13.62
N GLU A 68 0.84 4.21 13.88
CA GLU A 68 -0.20 4.65 12.95
C GLU A 68 0.37 5.20 11.65
N ILE A 69 1.46 5.96 11.70
CA ILE A 69 2.19 6.40 10.50
C ILE A 69 2.62 5.22 9.65
N GLU A 70 3.19 4.19 10.27
CA GLU A 70 3.59 2.96 9.60
C GLU A 70 2.40 2.20 8.98
N ASN A 71 1.30 2.07 9.73
CA ASN A 71 0.08 1.45 9.21
C ASN A 71 -0.49 2.21 8.00
N SER A 72 -0.54 3.54 8.07
CA SER A 72 -1.00 4.40 6.96
C SER A 72 -0.10 4.28 5.73
N PHE A 73 1.21 4.22 5.93
CA PHE A 73 2.16 3.96 4.85
C PHE A 73 1.90 2.61 4.18
N CYS A 74 1.80 1.52 4.95
CA CYS A 74 1.53 0.19 4.41
C CYS A 74 0.19 0.11 3.65
N LEU A 75 -0.85 0.76 4.17
CA LEU A 75 -2.15 0.86 3.53
C LEU A 75 -2.03 1.51 2.14
N ASN A 76 -1.39 2.67 2.07
CA ASN A 76 -1.22 3.41 0.82
C ASN A 76 -0.34 2.66 -0.18
N LEU A 77 0.73 2.01 0.29
CA LEU A 77 1.64 1.24 -0.56
C LEU A 77 0.92 0.06 -1.23
N ILE A 78 0.12 -0.70 -0.47
CA ILE A 78 -0.65 -1.81 -1.03
C ILE A 78 -1.74 -1.27 -1.96
N ALA A 79 -2.44 -0.18 -1.58
CA ALA A 79 -3.47 0.41 -2.41
C ALA A 79 -2.94 0.95 -3.75
N SER A 80 -1.72 1.49 -3.80
CA SER A 80 -1.13 1.99 -5.05
C SER A 80 -0.81 0.86 -6.04
N ILE A 81 -0.34 -0.29 -5.55
CA ILE A 81 -0.16 -1.49 -6.39
C ILE A 81 -1.51 -2.03 -6.89
N GLU A 82 -2.55 -2.02 -6.05
CA GLU A 82 -3.91 -2.39 -6.47
C GLU A 82 -4.39 -1.48 -7.61
N ALA A 83 -4.18 -0.16 -7.48
CA ALA A 83 -4.52 0.79 -8.53
C ALA A 83 -3.79 0.46 -9.85
N ARG A 84 -2.49 0.17 -9.81
CA ARG A 84 -1.71 -0.22 -11.00
C ARG A 84 -2.26 -1.47 -11.69
N PHE A 85 -2.56 -2.53 -10.94
CA PHE A 85 -3.17 -3.74 -11.52
C PHE A 85 -4.55 -3.46 -12.14
N ARG A 86 -5.37 -2.63 -11.50
CA ARG A 86 -6.70 -2.27 -12.02
C ARG A 86 -6.59 -1.44 -13.30
N MET A 87 -5.71 -0.45 -13.33
CA MET A 87 -5.49 0.37 -14.51
C MET A 87 -4.95 -0.50 -15.67
N ASP A 88 -3.99 -1.38 -15.39
CA ASP A 88 -3.40 -2.26 -16.41
C ASP A 88 -4.44 -3.21 -17.00
N TYR A 89 -5.30 -3.78 -16.15
CA TYR A 89 -6.44 -4.57 -16.60
C TYR A 89 -7.35 -3.78 -17.57
N ILE A 90 -7.70 -2.53 -17.23
CA ILE A 90 -8.53 -1.67 -18.07
C ILE A 90 -7.85 -1.40 -19.40
N VAL A 91 -6.57 -0.99 -19.40
CA VAL A 91 -5.79 -0.74 -20.63
C VAL A 91 -5.76 -1.99 -21.50
N ARG A 92 -5.33 -3.14 -20.97
CA ARG A 92 -5.21 -4.40 -21.71
C ARG A 92 -6.54 -4.88 -22.29
N ALA A 93 -7.63 -4.72 -21.54
CA ALA A 93 -8.97 -5.08 -21.98
C ALA A 93 -9.49 -4.14 -23.10
N THR A 94 -9.24 -2.84 -23.01
CA THR A 94 -9.88 -1.86 -23.90
C THR A 94 -9.03 -1.50 -25.11
N ASP A 95 -7.71 -1.43 -24.98
CA ASP A 95 -6.76 -1.09 -26.06
C ASP A 95 -6.43 -2.27 -26.98
N ARG A 96 -6.95 -3.45 -26.66
CA ARG A 96 -6.87 -4.66 -27.49
C ARG A 96 -5.44 -5.07 -27.84
N LEU A 97 -4.54 -5.02 -26.86
CA LEU A 97 -3.17 -5.49 -27.04
C LEU A 97 -3.15 -6.98 -27.50
N ARG A 98 -2.09 -7.37 -28.20
CA ARG A 98 -2.04 -8.64 -28.94
C ARG A 98 -1.70 -9.86 -28.08
N ASP A 99 -1.12 -9.64 -26.91
CA ASP A 99 -0.66 -10.66 -25.97
C ASP A 99 -1.82 -11.49 -25.38
N GLN A 100 -1.50 -12.67 -24.84
CA GLN A 100 -2.50 -13.62 -24.34
C GLN A 100 -3.29 -13.09 -23.15
N LEU A 101 -2.62 -12.43 -22.19
CA LEU A 101 -3.27 -11.86 -21.00
C LEU A 101 -4.32 -10.83 -21.41
N SER A 102 -4.00 -9.95 -22.37
CA SER A 102 -4.96 -8.97 -22.89
C SER A 102 -6.15 -9.61 -23.62
N ARG A 103 -6.01 -10.79 -24.22
CA ARG A 103 -7.16 -11.52 -24.80
C ARG A 103 -8.08 -12.05 -23.71
N GLU A 104 -7.53 -12.58 -22.63
CA GLU A 104 -8.30 -13.04 -21.47
C GLU A 104 -9.00 -11.88 -20.79
N PHE A 105 -8.29 -10.77 -20.52
CA PHE A 105 -8.87 -9.57 -19.92
C PHE A 105 -10.00 -8.97 -20.75
N ARG A 106 -9.93 -9.04 -22.10
CA ARG A 106 -11.07 -8.69 -22.96
C ARG A 106 -12.32 -9.53 -22.71
N ASN A 107 -12.16 -10.82 -22.48
CA ASN A 107 -13.30 -11.70 -22.24
C ASN A 107 -13.89 -11.42 -20.85
N ILE A 108 -13.04 -11.26 -19.84
CA ILE A 108 -13.46 -10.90 -18.47
C ILE A 108 -14.19 -9.54 -18.47
N TYR A 109 -13.65 -8.55 -19.19
CA TYR A 109 -14.23 -7.20 -19.23
C TYR A 109 -15.63 -7.16 -19.83
N ARG A 110 -15.96 -8.06 -20.78
CA ARG A 110 -17.33 -8.14 -21.33
C ARG A 110 -18.37 -8.56 -20.30
N GLU A 111 -17.95 -9.27 -19.26
CA GLU A 111 -18.85 -9.81 -18.22
C GLU A 111 -18.84 -8.94 -16.97
N TYR A 112 -17.68 -8.46 -16.54
CA TYR A 112 -17.49 -7.79 -15.25
C TYR A 112 -17.16 -6.29 -15.37
N GLU A 113 -16.76 -5.81 -16.55
CA GLU A 113 -16.25 -4.45 -16.78
C GLU A 113 -15.22 -4.06 -15.69
N GLU A 114 -15.40 -2.91 -15.04
CA GLU A 114 -14.54 -2.39 -13.96
C GLU A 114 -14.81 -3.05 -12.59
N LYS A 115 -15.93 -3.77 -12.42
CA LYS A 115 -16.35 -4.40 -11.14
C LYS A 115 -15.68 -5.74 -10.89
N VAL A 116 -14.71 -6.11 -11.71
CA VAL A 116 -13.97 -7.36 -11.60
C VAL A 116 -13.26 -7.48 -10.24
N GLY A 117 -13.26 -8.69 -9.68
CA GLY A 117 -12.48 -9.03 -8.48
C GLY A 117 -10.97 -8.96 -8.76
N LEU A 118 -10.24 -8.25 -7.90
CA LEU A 118 -8.79 -8.09 -8.06
C LEU A 118 -8.07 -9.43 -7.88
N GLU A 119 -8.32 -10.13 -6.78
CA GLU A 119 -7.60 -11.35 -6.44
C GLU A 119 -7.99 -12.50 -7.37
N GLU A 120 -9.29 -12.78 -7.46
CA GLU A 120 -9.84 -13.99 -8.08
C GLU A 120 -9.68 -14.00 -9.60
N LEU A 121 -9.62 -12.82 -10.23
CA LEU A 121 -9.60 -12.70 -11.69
C LEU A 121 -8.37 -11.96 -12.19
N ILE A 122 -8.08 -10.73 -11.75
CA ILE A 122 -6.93 -9.99 -12.29
C ILE A 122 -5.60 -10.69 -11.90
N LEU A 123 -5.36 -10.90 -10.62
CA LEU A 123 -4.09 -11.42 -10.12
C LEU A 123 -3.89 -12.91 -10.45
N GLU A 124 -4.95 -13.73 -10.39
CA GLU A 124 -4.84 -15.13 -10.82
C GLU A 124 -4.51 -15.27 -12.31
N LYS A 125 -5.05 -14.41 -13.19
CA LYS A 125 -4.70 -14.44 -14.61
C LYS A 125 -3.25 -14.04 -14.86
N TRP A 126 -2.76 -13.03 -14.13
CA TRP A 126 -1.33 -12.71 -14.15
C TRP A 126 -0.46 -13.92 -13.78
N LYS A 127 -0.80 -14.65 -12.72
CA LYS A 127 -0.06 -15.87 -12.30
C LYS A 127 -0.11 -16.99 -13.33
N ILE A 128 -1.22 -17.14 -14.05
CA ILE A 128 -1.39 -18.18 -15.09
C ILE A 128 -0.54 -17.86 -16.31
N HIS A 129 -0.55 -16.60 -16.78
CA HIS A 129 0.16 -16.20 -17.99
C HIS A 129 1.64 -15.93 -17.78
N TYR A 130 2.05 -15.59 -16.55
CA TYR A 130 3.42 -15.28 -16.18
C TYR A 130 3.81 -16.08 -14.92
N PRO A 131 4.07 -17.40 -15.02
CA PRO A 131 4.40 -18.23 -13.87
C PRO A 131 5.65 -17.77 -13.10
N GLU A 132 6.57 -17.08 -13.77
CA GLU A 132 7.81 -16.54 -13.20
C GLU A 132 7.56 -15.45 -12.15
N ILE A 133 6.47 -14.69 -12.25
CA ILE A 133 6.11 -13.65 -11.27
C ILE A 133 5.19 -14.16 -10.15
N LYS A 134 4.86 -15.45 -10.16
CA LYS A 134 3.86 -16.04 -9.28
C LYS A 134 4.15 -15.82 -7.79
N SER A 135 5.43 -15.88 -7.40
CA SER A 135 5.87 -15.65 -6.03
C SER A 135 5.58 -14.21 -5.56
N TYR A 136 5.89 -13.21 -6.40
CA TYR A 136 5.63 -11.79 -6.11
C TYR A 136 4.14 -11.52 -5.97
N ILE A 137 3.31 -12.03 -6.90
CA ILE A 137 1.86 -11.87 -6.82
C ILE A 137 1.28 -12.59 -5.59
N SER A 138 1.76 -13.79 -5.28
CA SER A 138 1.27 -14.53 -4.11
C SER A 138 1.62 -13.82 -2.79
N ALA A 139 2.81 -13.22 -2.70
CA ALA A 139 3.19 -12.40 -1.55
C ALA A 139 2.29 -11.15 -1.44
N TYR A 140 2.00 -10.50 -2.57
CA TYR A 140 1.10 -9.35 -2.64
C TYR A 140 -0.35 -9.69 -2.23
N ILE A 141 -0.90 -10.82 -2.70
CA ILE A 141 -2.21 -11.34 -2.26
C ILE A 141 -2.23 -11.54 -0.73
N GLY A 142 -1.13 -12.04 -0.16
CA GLY A 142 -1.00 -12.14 1.29
C GLY A 142 -1.15 -10.78 1.99
N ALA A 143 -0.56 -9.72 1.43
CA ALA A 143 -0.60 -8.37 1.96
C ALA A 143 -1.98 -7.71 1.81
N LEU A 144 -2.79 -8.08 0.80
CA LEU A 144 -4.16 -7.55 0.65
C LEU A 144 -5.04 -7.83 1.88
N LYS A 145 -4.83 -8.95 2.57
CA LYS A 145 -5.51 -9.26 3.85
C LYS A 145 -5.16 -8.26 4.95
N TYR A 146 -3.90 -7.82 4.99
CA TYR A 146 -3.45 -6.79 5.93
C TYR A 146 -4.06 -5.44 5.57
N ARG A 147 -4.04 -5.06 4.28
CA ARG A 147 -4.71 -3.85 3.78
C ARG A 147 -6.20 -3.82 4.11
N HIS A 148 -6.90 -4.94 3.94
CA HIS A 148 -8.32 -5.06 4.28
C HIS A 148 -8.57 -4.81 5.77
N TRP A 149 -7.75 -5.40 6.65
CA TRP A 149 -7.81 -5.16 8.09
C TRP A 149 -7.56 -3.69 8.47
N LEU A 150 -6.55 -3.06 7.86
CA LEU A 150 -6.25 -1.64 8.06
C LEU A 150 -7.40 -0.73 7.61
N ALA A 151 -7.93 -0.95 6.41
CA ALA A 151 -8.96 -0.12 5.80
C ALA A 151 -10.28 -0.09 6.58
N HIS A 152 -10.57 -1.14 7.34
CA HIS A 152 -11.77 -1.24 8.16
C HIS A 152 -11.54 -0.84 9.63
N GLY A 153 -10.45 -0.12 9.94
CA GLY A 153 -10.20 0.36 11.30
C GLY A 153 -9.86 -0.74 12.29
N ARG A 154 -9.38 -1.90 11.80
CA ARG A 154 -8.77 -2.96 12.62
C ARG A 154 -9.69 -3.59 13.68
N TYR A 155 -11.01 -3.58 13.47
CA TYR A 155 -12.00 -3.98 14.49
C TYR A 155 -12.04 -5.49 14.82
N TRP A 156 -11.42 -6.35 14.01
CA TRP A 156 -11.35 -7.80 14.26
C TRP A 156 -9.91 -8.28 14.44
N LYS A 157 -9.73 -9.47 15.02
CA LYS A 157 -8.43 -10.16 15.07
C LYS A 157 -8.14 -10.76 13.69
N PRO A 158 -7.12 -10.29 12.96
CA PRO A 158 -6.89 -10.73 11.59
C PRO A 158 -6.13 -12.07 11.55
N LYS A 159 -6.37 -12.86 10.50
CA LYS A 159 -5.64 -14.10 10.20
C LYS A 159 -4.65 -13.85 9.06
N LEU A 160 -3.55 -13.16 9.36
CA LEU A 160 -2.60 -12.68 8.36
C LEU A 160 -1.57 -13.73 7.91
N GLY A 161 -1.37 -14.79 8.71
CA GLY A 161 -0.36 -15.84 8.45
C GLY A 161 1.09 -15.41 8.69
N ARG A 162 1.36 -14.10 8.78
CA ARG A 162 2.63 -13.49 9.16
C ARG A 162 2.40 -12.07 9.71
N ASN A 163 3.44 -11.47 10.28
CA ASN A 163 3.43 -10.06 10.66
C ASN A 163 3.71 -9.18 9.44
N TYR A 164 3.01 -8.05 9.37
CA TYR A 164 3.23 -7.01 8.37
C TYR A 164 3.58 -5.68 9.06
N ASP A 165 4.54 -4.98 8.47
CA ASP A 165 5.14 -3.72 8.87
C ASP A 165 5.78 -3.05 7.64
N ALA A 166 6.34 -1.85 7.78
CA ALA A 166 6.94 -1.14 6.64
C ALA A 166 8.08 -1.94 6.00
N ILE A 167 8.90 -2.60 6.82
CA ILE A 167 10.08 -3.38 6.40
C ILE A 167 9.67 -4.57 5.54
N SER A 168 8.55 -5.21 5.86
CA SER A 168 8.07 -6.39 5.13
C SER A 168 7.14 -6.06 3.97
N VAL A 169 6.37 -4.96 4.04
CA VAL A 169 5.41 -4.56 3.00
C VAL A 169 6.10 -3.87 1.83
N PHE A 170 7.13 -3.05 2.09
CA PHE A 170 7.84 -2.33 1.03
C PHE A 170 8.47 -3.27 -0.02
N PRO A 171 9.27 -4.28 0.37
CA PRO A 171 9.87 -5.21 -0.59
C PRO A 171 8.85 -6.06 -1.37
N ILE A 172 7.66 -6.30 -0.81
CA ILE A 172 6.59 -6.98 -1.57
C ILE A 172 6.14 -6.11 -2.74
N CYS A 173 5.86 -4.84 -2.45
CA CYS A 173 5.34 -3.90 -3.45
C CYS A 173 6.41 -3.57 -4.49
N GLU A 174 7.63 -3.32 -4.05
CA GLU A 174 8.80 -3.14 -4.93
C GLU A 174 9.01 -4.36 -5.82
N GLY A 175 8.97 -5.58 -5.26
CA GLY A 175 9.09 -6.82 -6.03
C GLY A 175 8.02 -6.97 -7.11
N VAL A 176 6.79 -6.48 -6.87
CA VAL A 176 5.77 -6.43 -7.93
C VAL A 176 6.14 -5.41 -9.00
N ILE A 177 6.54 -4.19 -8.62
CA ILE A 177 6.89 -3.14 -9.59
C ILE A 177 8.05 -3.55 -10.50
N GLU A 178 9.09 -4.16 -9.94
CA GLU A 178 10.29 -4.51 -10.68
C GLU A 178 10.09 -5.70 -11.64
N ASN A 179 9.16 -6.60 -11.31
CA ASN A 179 9.01 -7.87 -12.05
C ASN A 179 7.74 -7.94 -12.92
N VAL A 180 6.74 -7.09 -12.67
CA VAL A 180 5.50 -7.07 -13.46
C VAL A 180 5.58 -6.00 -14.54
N SER A 181 5.44 -6.43 -15.80
CA SER A 181 5.44 -5.54 -16.97
C SER A 181 4.06 -4.92 -17.20
N PHE A 182 3.79 -3.82 -16.51
CA PHE A 182 2.57 -3.04 -16.68
C PHE A 182 2.54 -2.28 -18.02
N CYS A 183 1.33 -2.04 -18.55
CA CYS A 183 1.07 -1.23 -19.75
C CYS A 183 0.51 0.16 -19.44
N VAL A 184 0.60 0.60 -18.18
CA VAL A 184 0.10 1.89 -17.65
C VAL A 184 1.21 2.83 -17.26
#